data_AF-A0A355YKB3-F1
#
_entry.id   AF-A0A355YKB3-F1
#
_cell.length_a   1.000
_cell.length_b   1.000
_cell.length_c   1.000
_cell.angle_alpha   90.00
_cell.angle_beta   90.00
_cell.angle_gamma   90.00
#
_symmetry.space_group_name_H-M   'P 1'
#
loop_
_entity.id
_entity.type
_entity.pdbx_description
1 polymer ?
#
loop_
_entity_poly.entity_id
_entity_poly.type
_entity_poly.pdbx_seq_one_letter_code
_entity_poly.pdbx_strand_id
1 'polypeptide(L)' 'TVGGWVRSVRDSKSFGFLVLHDGTFFDTLQIVYHDTMDNFAQVSKLNVGAAVIVKGTLVATPQAKQPF' A
#
# COMPACT_ATOMS: atom_id res chain seq x y z
N THR A 1 -6.55 6.41 -8.29
CA THR A 1 -6.75 4.94 -8.27
C THR A 1 -5.58 4.31 -8.98
N VAL A 2 -5.06 3.21 -8.45
CA VAL A 2 -3.93 2.44 -9.01
C VAL A 2 -4.25 0.96 -8.91
N GLY A 3 -3.78 0.16 -9.86
CA GLY A 3 -3.88 -1.30 -9.82
C GLY A 3 -2.49 -1.92 -9.96
N GLY A 4 -2.24 -3.04 -9.30
CA GLY A 4 -0.93 -3.70 -9.40
C GLY A 4 -0.82 -4.90 -8.48
N TRP A 5 0.42 -5.34 -8.25
CA TRP A 5 0.74 -6.51 -7.44
C TRP A 5 1.46 -6.13 -6.15
N VAL A 6 1.02 -6.74 -5.05
CA VAL A 6 1.61 -6.56 -3.72
C VAL A 6 3.03 -7.11 -3.72
N ARG A 7 4.00 -6.27 -3.33
CA ARG A 7 5.42 -6.64 -3.15
C ARG A 7 5.78 -6.86 -1.70
N SER A 8 5.08 -6.19 -0.78
CA SER A 8 5.25 -6.33 0.66
C SER A 8 3.99 -5.86 1.39
N VAL A 9 3.69 -6.49 2.53
CA VAL A 9 2.66 -6.08 3.48
C VAL A 9 3.30 -5.99 4.85
N ARG A 10 3.14 -4.85 5.53
CA ARG A 10 3.55 -4.67 6.92
C ARG A 10 2.39 -4.07 7.70
N ASP A 11 1.77 -4.85 8.56
CA ASP A 11 0.71 -4.37 9.43
C ASP A 11 1.25 -3.82 10.75
N SER A 12 0.40 -3.07 11.43
CA SER A 12 0.55 -2.59 12.80
C SER A 12 -0.87 -2.47 13.40
N LYS A 13 -0.98 -2.18 14.69
CA LYS A 13 -2.27 -2.23 15.39
C LYS A 13 -3.35 -1.32 14.78
N SER A 14 -2.98 -0.13 14.31
CA SER A 14 -3.94 0.90 13.84
C SER A 14 -3.76 1.31 12.37
N PHE A 15 -2.67 0.87 11.73
CA PHE A 15 -2.40 1.14 10.33
C PHE A 15 -1.44 0.10 9.77
N GLY A 16 -1.30 0.07 8.45
CA GLY A 16 -0.29 -0.76 7.80
C GLY A 16 0.17 -0.15 6.49
N PHE A 17 1.18 -0.81 5.92
CA PHE A 17 1.82 -0.42 4.68
C PHE A 17 1.71 -1.55 3.66
N LEU A 18 1.36 -1.17 2.44
CA LEU A 18 1.38 -2.03 1.28
C LEU A 18 2.38 -1.42 0.28
N VAL A 19 3.31 -2.23 -0.22
CA VAL A 19 4.16 -1.84 -1.35
C VAL A 19 3.55 -2.40 -2.62
N LEU A 20 3.19 -1.54 -3.57
CA LEU A 20 2.51 -1.91 -4.81
C LEU A 20 3.41 -1.63 -6.02
N HIS A 21 3.44 -2.56 -6.96
CA HIS A 21 4.11 -2.39 -8.24
C HIS A 21 3.11 -2.64 -9.38
N ASP A 22 2.97 -1.70 -10.30
CA ASP A 22 2.05 -1.78 -11.44
C ASP A 22 2.77 -2.08 -12.77
N GLY A 23 4.11 -2.05 -12.78
CA GLY A 23 4.93 -2.29 -13.97
C GLY A 23 5.12 -1.08 -14.89
N THR A 24 4.56 0.08 -14.55
CA THR A 24 4.70 1.29 -15.38
C THR A 24 5.95 2.10 -15.06
N PHE A 25 6.51 1.90 -13.85
CA PHE A 25 7.71 2.57 -13.36
C PHE A 25 8.56 1.61 -12.52
N PHE A 26 9.85 1.89 -12.39
CA PHE A 26 10.78 1.05 -11.63
C PHE A 26 10.54 1.13 -10.12
N ASP A 27 10.21 2.32 -9.61
CA ASP A 27 9.94 2.50 -8.19
C ASP A 27 8.51 2.09 -7.84
N THR A 28 8.36 1.48 -6.67
CA THR A 28 7.07 1.03 -6.14
C THR A 28 6.32 2.14 -5.45
N LEU A 29 4.99 2.07 -5.47
CA LEU A 29 4.14 2.98 -4.70
C LEU A 29 3.90 2.42 -3.30
N GLN A 30 4.13 3.25 -2.27
CA GLN A 30 3.73 2.95 -0.90
C GLN A 30 2.28 3.37 -0.65
N ILE A 31 1.48 2.45 -0.12
CA ILE A 31 0.08 2.68 0.26
C ILE A 31 -0.02 2.51 1.77
N VAL A 32 -0.72 3.45 2.41
CA VAL A 32 -1.04 3.39 3.84
C VAL A 32 -2.52 3.07 3.98
N TYR A 33 -2.86 2.10 4.82
CA TYR A 33 -4.24 1.72 5.14
C TYR A 33 -4.45 1.75 6.66
N HIS A 34 -5.66 2.06 7.11
CA HIS A 34 -5.98 2.34 8.52
C HIS A 34 -7.11 1.45 9.05
N ASP A 35 -7.11 1.24 10.38
CA ASP A 35 -8.08 0.40 11.10
C ASP A 35 -9.54 0.89 11.01
N THR A 36 -9.76 2.13 10.60
CA THR A 36 -11.08 2.70 10.31
C THR A 36 -11.71 2.16 9.02
N MET A 37 -10.98 1.39 8.21
CA MET A 37 -11.50 0.78 6.99
C MET A 37 -12.18 -0.56 7.28
N ASP A 38 -13.37 -0.78 6.71
CA ASP A 38 -14.15 -2.02 6.88
C ASP A 38 -13.37 -3.29 6.51
N ASN A 39 -12.45 -3.18 5.53
CA ASN A 39 -11.63 -4.28 5.05
C ASN A 39 -10.19 -4.29 5.61
N PHE A 40 -9.89 -3.54 6.70
CA PHE A 40 -8.55 -3.47 7.29
C PHE A 40 -7.96 -4.85 7.60
N ALA A 41 -8.74 -5.72 8.26
CA ALA A 41 -8.32 -7.06 8.63
C ALA A 41 -8.15 -8.02 7.43
N GLN A 42 -8.77 -7.71 6.29
CA GLN A 42 -8.58 -8.44 5.05
C GLN A 42 -7.29 -7.99 4.36
N VAL A 43 -7.06 -6.67 4.28
CA VAL A 43 -5.86 -6.09 3.67
C VAL A 43 -4.59 -6.52 4.39
N SER A 44 -4.60 -6.58 5.73
CA SER A 44 -3.45 -7.03 6.53
C SER A 44 -3.06 -8.50 6.32
N LYS A 45 -3.95 -9.31 5.73
CA LYS A 45 -3.71 -10.73 5.44
C LYS A 45 -3.38 -11.01 3.98
N LEU A 46 -3.22 -9.97 3.16
CA LEU A 46 -2.80 -10.14 1.77
C LEU A 46 -1.39 -10.70 1.70
N ASN A 47 -1.17 -11.60 0.74
CA ASN A 47 0.14 -12.18 0.47
C ASN A 47 0.85 -11.40 -0.64
N VAL A 48 2.19 -11.51 -0.66
CA VAL A 48 3.01 -11.05 -1.79
C VAL A 48 2.53 -11.73 -3.08
N GLY A 49 2.41 -10.94 -4.15
CA GLY A 49 1.88 -11.38 -5.44
C GLY A 49 0.36 -11.22 -5.61
N ALA A 50 -0.38 -10.85 -4.56
CA ALA A 50 -1.80 -10.53 -4.70
C ALA A 50 -2.00 -9.33 -5.63
N ALA A 51 -2.95 -9.45 -6.57
CA ALA A 51 -3.38 -8.33 -7.39
C ALA A 51 -4.44 -7.50 -6.64
N VAL A 52 -4.28 -6.19 -6.63
CA VAL A 52 -5.20 -5.27 -5.94
C VAL A 52 -5.48 -4.03 -6.78
N ILE A 53 -6.65 -3.44 -6.56
CA ILE A 53 -6.98 -2.08 -7.00
C ILE A 53 -7.13 -1.23 -5.75
N VAL A 54 -6.40 -0.12 -5.69
CA VAL A 54 -6.38 0.79 -4.55
C VAL A 54 -6.89 2.16 -4.97
N LYS A 55 -7.87 2.65 -4.22
CA LYS A 55 -8.41 4.00 -4.33
C LYS A 55 -8.11 4.75 -3.03
N GLY A 56 -7.51 5.92 -3.15
CA GLY A 56 -7.12 6.75 -2.02
C GLY A 56 -6.63 8.11 -2.48
N THR A 57 -6.09 8.87 -1.55
CA THR A 57 -5.52 10.20 -1.78
C THR A 57 -4.01 10.08 -2.00
N LEU A 58 -3.50 10.69 -3.06
CA LEU A 58 -2.05 10.79 -3.28
C LEU A 58 -1.50 11.93 -2.42
N VAL A 59 -0.55 11.62 -1.55
CA VAL A 59 0.06 12.59 -0.62
C VAL A 59 1.57 12.58 -0.84
N ALA A 60 2.15 13.74 -1.09
CA ALA A 60 3.60 13.87 -1.21
C ALA A 60 4.26 13.84 0.17
N THR A 61 5.37 13.11 0.29
CA THR A 61 6.15 12.96 1.54
C THR A 61 7.59 13.47 1.42
N PRO A 62 7.82 14.76 1.07
CA PRO A 62 9.14 15.27 0.71
C PRO A 62 10.18 15.24 1.84
N GLN A 63 9.75 15.13 3.10
CA GLN A 63 10.65 15.04 4.27
C GLN A 63 10.65 13.64 4.92
N ALA A 64 10.00 12.64 4.32
CA ALA A 64 10.01 11.31 4.89
C ALA A 64 11.38 10.63 4.74
N LYS A 65 11.76 9.83 5.75
CA LYS A 65 13.01 9.04 5.74
C LYS A 65 13.05 8.01 4.61
N GLN A 66 11.88 7.56 4.17
CA GLN A 66 11.76 6.79 2.95
C GLN A 66 11.52 7.82 1.85
N PRO A 67 12.51 8.09 0.96
CA PRO A 67 12.22 8.85 -0.25
C PRO A 67 11.11 8.10 -1.02
N PHE A 68 10.33 8.81 -1.82
CA PHE A 68 9.01 8.44 -2.39
C PHE A 68 7.87 8.36 -1.37
#